data_AF-A0A5E4CX87-F1
#
_entry.id   AF-A0A5E4CX87-F1
#
_cell.length_a   1.000
_cell.length_b   1.000
_cell.length_c   1.000
_cell.angle_alpha   90.00
_cell.angle_beta   90.00
_cell.angle_gamma   90.00
#
_symmetry.space_group_name_H-M   'P 1'
#
loop_
_entity.id
_entity.type
_entity.pdbx_description
1 polymer ?
#
loop_
_entity_poly.entity_id
_entity_poly.type
_entity_poly.pdbx_seq_one_letter_code
_entity_poly.pdbx_strand_id
1 'polypeptide(L)' 'LFDGVDAKELNVQWLRSQIAIVSQEPVLFNCSIAENIAYGDNSRIVSLDEIKEVANAANIHSFIEGLPE' A
#
# COMPACT_ATOMS: atom_id res chain seq x y z
N LEU A 1 9.26 12.37 18.98
CA LEU A 1 8.99 13.57 18.16
C LEU A 1 9.02 13.15 16.69
N PHE A 2 8.08 13.62 15.89
CA PHE A 2 8.10 13.54 14.43
C PHE A 2 8.47 14.94 13.92
N ASP A 3 9.63 15.10 13.28
CA ASP A 3 10.21 16.39 12.89
C ASP A 3 10.20 17.47 14.00
N GLY A 4 10.46 17.05 15.24
CA GLY A 4 10.49 17.95 16.40
C GLY A 4 9.15 18.22 17.08
N VAL A 5 8.02 17.75 16.52
CA VAL A 5 6.68 17.86 17.11
C VAL A 5 6.32 16.56 17.84
N ASP A 6 5.63 16.61 18.98
CA ASP A 6 5.14 15.38 19.62
C ASP A 6 4.09 14.72 18.71
N ALA A 7 4.23 13.42 18.44
CA ALA A 7 3.30 12.68 17.62
C ALA A 7 1.87 12.70 18.18
N LYS A 8 1.71 12.91 19.50
CA LYS A 8 0.41 13.08 20.16
C LYS A 8 -0.30 14.38 19.81
N GLU A 9 0.42 15.38 19.30
CA GLU A 9 -0.13 16.67 18.88
C GLU A 9 -0.56 16.68 17.41
N LEU A 10 -0.12 15.68 16.63
CA LEU A 10 -0.42 15.57 15.20
C LEU A 10 -1.79 14.92 14.96
N ASN A 11 -2.44 15.29 13.85
CA ASN A 11 -3.62 14.58 13.41
C ASN A 11 -3.27 13.11 13.09
N VAL A 12 -3.99 12.19 13.72
CA VAL A 12 -3.67 10.75 13.63
C VAL A 12 -3.81 10.18 12.22
N GLN A 13 -4.78 10.65 11.44
CA GLN A 13 -4.97 10.20 10.06
C GLN A 13 -3.83 10.70 9.16
N TRP A 14 -3.46 11.98 9.29
CA TRP A 14 -2.33 12.56 8.56
C TRP A 14 -1.02 11.86 8.91
N LEU A 15 -0.74 11.66 10.21
CA LEU A 15 0.48 10.98 10.63
C LEU A 15 0.57 9.57 10.05
N ARG A 16 -0.54 8.83 10.04
CA ARG A 16 -0.60 7.48 9.45
C ARG A 16 -0.48 7.47 7.93
N SER A 17 -0.85 8.55 7.22
CA SER A 17 -0.65 8.62 5.77
C SER A 17 0.82 8.84 5.38
N GLN A 18 1.66 9.27 6.32
CA GLN A 18 3.11 9.42 6.11
C GLN A 18 3.90 8.13 6.42
N ILE A 19 3.23 7.06 6.85
CA ILE A 19 3.88 5.84 7.34
C ILE A 19 3.29 4.63 6.62
N ALA A 20 4.17 3.80 6.05
CA ALA A 20 3.82 2.46 5.58
C ALA A 20 4.25 1.42 6.63
N ILE A 21 3.44 0.38 6.82
CA ILE A 21 3.74 -0.73 7.74
C ILE A 21 3.70 -2.04 6.96
N VAL A 22 4.71 -2.89 7.19
CA VAL A 22 4.76 -4.28 6.70
C VAL A 22 4.79 -5.20 7.91
N SER A 23 3.74 -5.99 8.07
CA SER A 23 3.62 -6.95 9.17
C SER A 23 4.39 -8.24 8.86
N GLN A 24 4.86 -8.93 9.92
CA GLN A 24 5.51 -10.24 9.78
C GLN A 24 4.60 -11.27 9.11
N GLU A 25 3.32 -11.28 9.48
CA GLU A 25 2.24 -12.05 8.84
C GLU A 25 1.28 -11.05 8.17
N PRO A 26 1.46 -10.72 6.88
CA PRO A 26 0.60 -9.79 6.19
C PRO A 26 -0.79 -10.39 5.97
N VAL A 27 -1.83 -9.57 6.14
CA VAL A 27 -3.22 -9.93 5.90
C VAL A 27 -3.69 -9.22 4.64
N LEU A 28 -4.36 -9.97 3.76
CA LEU A 28 -4.99 -9.44 2.54
C LEU A 28 -6.51 -9.50 2.69
N PHE A 29 -7.20 -8.62 1.96
CA PHE A 29 -8.65 -8.63 1.85
C PHE A 29 -9.09 -9.61 0.75
N ASN A 30 -10.32 -10.14 0.89
CA ASN A 30 -10.95 -11.00 -0.11
C ASN A 30 -11.47 -10.17 -1.31
N CYS A 31 -10.53 -9.58 -2.03
CA CYS A 31 -10.72 -8.79 -3.25
C CYS A 31 -9.55 -9.07 -4.21
N SER A 32 -9.52 -8.42 -5.37
CA SER A 32 -8.45 -8.65 -6.34
C SER A 32 -7.07 -8.24 -5.80
N ILE A 33 -6.02 -8.79 -6.40
CA ILE A 33 -4.64 -8.39 -6.10
C ILE A 33 -4.44 -6.89 -6.38
N ALA A 34 -5.04 -6.38 -7.47
CA ALA A 34 -4.99 -4.96 -7.81
C ALA A 34 -5.63 -4.08 -6.73
N GLU A 35 -6.79 -4.48 -6.19
CA GLU A 35 -7.45 -3.76 -5.09
C GLU A 35 -6.63 -3.80 -3.80
N ASN A 36 -6.00 -4.95 -3.47
CA ASN A 36 -5.10 -5.05 -2.31
C ASN A 36 -3.85 -4.16 -2.45
N ILE A 37 -3.29 -4.03 -3.65
CA ILE A 37 -2.16 -3.12 -3.91
C ILE A 37 -2.62 -1.66 -3.81
N ALA A 38 -3.74 -1.31 -4.46
CA ALA A 38 -4.28 0.05 -4.44
C ALA A 38 -4.66 0.53 -3.04
N TYR A 39 -5.01 -0.39 -2.13
CA TYR A 39 -5.32 -0.10 -0.73
C TYR A 39 -4.20 0.63 0.03
N GLY A 40 -2.96 0.59 -0.49
CA GLY A 40 -1.84 1.36 0.05
C GLY A 40 -2.05 2.89 0.03
N ASP A 41 -2.93 3.41 -0.84
CA ASP A 41 -3.28 4.83 -0.90
C ASP A 41 -4.80 5.03 -1.08
N ASN A 42 -5.47 5.27 0.04
CA ASN A 42 -6.92 5.47 0.09
C ASN A 42 -7.37 6.92 -0.23
N SER A 43 -6.43 7.82 -0.55
CA SER A 43 -6.74 9.24 -0.80
C SER A 43 -7.13 9.55 -2.24
N ARG A 44 -6.86 8.62 -3.16
CA ARG A 44 -7.07 8.78 -4.60
C ARG A 44 -7.37 7.43 -5.26
N ILE A 45 -7.76 7.50 -6.54
CA ILE A 45 -7.87 6.30 -7.38
C ILE A 45 -6.48 6.01 -7.96
N VAL A 46 -5.96 4.81 -7.70
CA VAL A 46 -4.69 4.33 -8.24
C VAL A 46 -4.92 3.73 -9.62
N SER A 47 -4.15 4.14 -10.62
CA SER A 47 -4.28 3.63 -11.99
C SER A 47 -3.72 2.20 -12.11
N LEU A 48 -4.20 1.44 -13.09
CA LEU A 48 -3.69 0.10 -13.34
C LEU A 48 -2.20 0.11 -13.73
N ASP A 49 -1.75 1.12 -14.46
CA ASP A 49 -0.35 1.24 -14.87
C ASP A 49 0.56 1.44 -13.65
N GLU A 50 0.16 2.30 -12.71
CA GLU A 50 0.90 2.48 -11.45
C GLU A 50 0.92 1.21 -10.61
N ILE A 51 -0.21 0.47 -10.54
CA ILE A 51 -0.28 -0.84 -9.87
C ILE A 51 0.73 -1.82 -10.48
N LYS A 52 0.85 -1.85 -11.82
CA LYS A 52 1.83 -2.70 -12.51
C LYS A 52 3.26 -2.25 -12.22
N GLU A 53 3.53 -0.95 -12.22
CA GLU A 53 4.85 -0.40 -11.89
C GLU A 53 5.29 -0.80 -10.47
N VAL A 54 4.43 -0.64 -9.47
CA VAL A 54 4.76 -1.02 -8.08
C VAL A 54 4.86 -2.53 -7.91
N ALA A 55 4.06 -3.33 -8.62
CA ALA A 55 4.18 -4.78 -8.62
C ALA A 55 5.52 -5.25 -9.23
N ASN A 56 6.03 -4.54 -10.25
CA ASN A 56 7.35 -4.78 -10.81
C ASN A 56 8.45 -4.38 -9.82
N ALA A 57 8.35 -3.21 -9.19
CA ALA A 57 9.29 -2.75 -8.17
C ALA A 57 9.36 -3.69 -6.95
N ALA A 58 8.23 -4.30 -6.58
CA ALA A 58 8.14 -5.31 -5.51
C ALA A 58 8.51 -6.73 -5.96
N ASN A 59 8.95 -6.92 -7.22
CA ASN A 59 9.35 -8.21 -7.78
C ASN A 59 8.26 -9.30 -7.71
N ILE A 60 6.98 -8.91 -7.81
CA ILE A 60 5.83 -9.83 -7.78
C ILE A 60 5.05 -9.85 -9.10
N HIS A 61 5.35 -8.97 -10.03
CA HIS A 61 4.63 -8.85 -11.29
C HIS A 61 4.57 -10.15 -12.09
N SER A 62 5.71 -10.80 -12.32
CA SER A 62 5.75 -12.07 -13.08
C SER A 62 5.00 -13.21 -12.39
N PHE A 63 4.90 -13.19 -11.05
CA PHE A 63 4.07 -14.14 -10.32
C PHE A 63 2.59 -13.90 -10.61
N ILE A 64 2.15 -12.63 -10.56
CA ILE A 64 0.76 -12.24 -10.84
C ILE A 64 0.37 -12.59 -12.27
N GLU A 65 1.22 -12.29 -13.25
CA GLU A 65 0.97 -12.62 -14.67
C GLU A 65 0.89 -14.13 -14.95
N GLY A 66 1.51 -14.95 -14.08
CA GLY A 66 1.45 -16.41 -14.18
C GLY A 66 0.19 -17.03 -13.57
N LEU A 67 -0.65 -16.26 -12.89
CA LEU A 67 -1.90 -16.77 -12.31
C LEU A 67 -2.96 -16.99 -13.41
N PRO A 68 -3.78 -18.04 -13.30
CA PRO A 68 -4.99 -18.14 -14.10
C PRO A 68 -5.98 -17.03 -13.70
N GLU A 69 -6.80 -16.58 -14.66
CA GLU A 69 -7.95 -15.72 -14.37
C GLU A 69 -9.01 -16.42 -13.50
#